data_AF-A0A5S5CWM9-F1
#
_entry.id   AF-A0A5S5CWM9-F1
#
_cell.length_a   1.000
_cell.length_b   1.000
_cell.length_c   1.000
_cell.angle_alpha   90.00
_cell.angle_beta   90.00
_cell.angle_gamma   90.00
#
_symmetry.space_group_name_H-M   'P 1'
#
loop_
_entity.id
_entity.type
_entity.pdbx_description
1 polymer ?
#
loop_
_entity_poly.entity_id
_entity_poly.type
_entity_poly.pdbx_seq_one_letter_code
_entity_poly.pdbx_strand_id
1 'polypeptide(L)'
;MRVLFVSVNQSYESSMSMSQLARCAERAWPISLPKAQSCDRVVAVFHERPLASWEAHGAYLTDEVYSTTGGDRARVGVVLGDPVPLRPEYFTTPALRRGVAVIEF
;
A
#
# COMPACT_ATOMS: atom_id res chain seq x y z
N MET A 1 9.97 -0.42 12.87
CA MET A 1 9.82 -0.02 11.45
C MET A 1 8.34 -0.10 11.09
N ARG A 2 7.77 0.93 10.47
CA ARG A 2 6.34 0.93 10.07
C ARG A 2 6.19 0.50 8.62
N VAL A 3 5.37 -0.52 8.40
CA VAL A 3 5.15 -1.13 7.09
C VAL A 3 3.70 -0.96 6.69
N LEU A 4 3.49 -0.38 5.52
CA LEU A 4 2.18 -0.25 4.89
C LEU A 4 1.93 -1.45 3.97
N PHE A 5 1.00 -2.31 4.37
CA PHE A 5 0.49 -3.38 3.52
C PHE A 5 -0.65 -2.84 2.66
N VAL A 6 -0.55 -3.01 1.35
CA VAL A 6 -1.53 -2.53 0.36
C VAL A 6 -2.12 -3.70 -0.40
N SER A 7 -3.42 -3.90 -0.25
CA SER A 7 -4.19 -4.87 -1.01
C SER A 7 -4.24 -4.47 -2.47
N VAL A 8 -3.81 -5.36 -3.35
CA VAL A 8 -3.92 -5.22 -4.81
C VAL A 8 -4.94 -6.22 -5.40
N ASN A 9 -5.81 -6.80 -4.58
CA ASN A 9 -6.77 -7.84 -4.98
C ASN A 9 -7.67 -7.47 -6.17
N GLN A 10 -7.96 -6.18 -6.35
CA GLN A 10 -8.87 -5.71 -7.40
C GLN A 10 -8.15 -5.22 -8.66
N SER A 11 -6.83 -5.07 -8.61
CA SER A 11 -6.06 -4.43 -9.68
C SER A 11 -4.86 -5.25 -10.14
N TYR A 12 -4.44 -6.27 -9.39
CA TYR A 12 -3.33 -7.12 -9.78
C TYR A 12 -3.76 -8.23 -10.74
N GLU A 13 -2.98 -8.41 -11.80
CA GLU A 13 -3.03 -9.55 -12.70
C GLU A 13 -1.65 -10.22 -12.71
N SER A 14 -1.59 -11.54 -12.82
CA SER A 14 -0.33 -12.29 -12.76
C SER A 14 0.64 -11.98 -13.89
N SER A 15 0.16 -11.37 -14.97
CA SER A 15 0.96 -10.89 -16.11
C SER A 15 1.61 -9.52 -15.86
N MET A 16 1.29 -8.83 -14.76
CA MET A 16 1.81 -7.50 -14.48
C MET A 16 3.31 -7.51 -14.19
N SER A 17 4.02 -6.58 -14.83
CA SER A 17 5.39 -6.23 -14.50
C SER A 17 5.49 -5.58 -13.11
N MET A 18 6.70 -5.54 -12.55
CA MET A 18 6.98 -4.88 -11.27
C MET A 18 6.53 -3.41 -11.27
N SER A 19 6.72 -2.68 -12.38
CA SER A 19 6.31 -1.28 -12.50
C SER A 19 4.79 -1.12 -12.53
N GLN A 20 4.06 -2.06 -13.13
CA GLN A 20 2.59 -2.05 -13.11
C GLN A 20 2.05 -2.38 -11.71
N LEU A 21 2.68 -3.35 -11.02
CA LEU A 21 2.34 -3.67 -9.64
C LEU A 21 2.62 -2.48 -8.71
N ALA A 22 3.74 -1.77 -8.89
CA ALA A 22 4.08 -0.57 -8.14
C ALA A 22 2.99 0.51 -8.24
N ARG A 23 2.49 0.78 -9.46
CA ARG A 23 1.35 1.70 -9.67
C ARG A 23 0.07 1.29 -8.94
N CYS A 24 -0.14 -0.01 -8.75
CA CYS A 24 -1.27 -0.49 -7.95
C CYS A 24 -1.02 -0.24 -6.45
N ALA A 25 0.19 -0.53 -5.99
CA ALA A 25 0.60 -0.41 -4.59
C ALA A 25 0.71 1.05 -4.11
N GLU A 26 1.05 1.98 -5.01
CA GLU A 26 1.10 3.42 -4.74
C GLU A 26 -0.24 3.97 -4.23
N ARG A 27 -1.36 3.38 -4.66
CA ARG A 27 -2.70 3.89 -4.39
C ARG A 27 -3.29 3.40 -3.06
N ALA A 28 -2.63 3.73 -1.95
CA ALA A 28 -2.98 3.33 -0.59
C ALA A 28 -4.36 3.86 -0.12
N TRP A 29 -5.24 2.95 0.31
CA TRP A 29 -6.63 3.28 0.70
C TRP A 29 -7.17 2.29 1.74
N PRO A 30 -8.03 2.62 2.73
CA PRO A 30 -8.23 3.93 3.34
C PRO A 30 -7.14 4.21 4.38
N ILE A 31 -6.36 5.28 4.20
CA ILE A 31 -5.36 5.73 5.17
C ILE A 31 -5.30 7.25 5.21
N SER A 32 -4.91 7.83 6.35
CA SER A 32 -4.65 9.26 6.46
C SER A 32 -3.25 9.59 5.96
N LEU A 33 -3.07 10.80 5.40
CA LEU A 33 -1.78 11.27 4.92
C LEU A 33 -0.68 11.17 6.00
N PRO A 34 -0.85 11.64 7.25
CA PRO A 34 0.20 11.55 8.26
C PRO A 34 0.59 10.11 8.59
N LYS A 35 -0.37 9.17 8.55
CA LYS A 35 -0.10 7.76 8.84
C LYS A 35 0.70 7.12 7.70
N ALA A 36 0.35 7.43 6.45
CA ALA A 36 1.11 6.99 5.28
C ALA A 36 2.53 7.57 5.26
N GLN A 37 2.69 8.87 5.56
CA GLN A 37 3.99 9.54 5.65
C GLN A 37 4.91 8.94 6.72
N SER A 38 4.34 8.30 7.75
CA SER A 38 5.11 7.67 8.81
C SER A 38 5.60 6.25 8.51
N CYS A 39 5.26 5.70 7.33
CA CYS A 39 5.67 4.35 6.94
C CYS A 39 7.03 4.38 6.26
N ASP A 40 7.88 3.39 6.56
CA ASP A 40 9.22 3.23 5.99
C ASP A 40 9.19 2.34 4.72
N ARG A 41 8.19 1.45 4.63
CA ARG A 41 8.07 0.43 3.59
C ARG A 41 6.63 0.29 3.12
N VAL A 42 6.47 -0.09 1.86
CA VAL A 42 5.20 -0.52 1.28
C VAL A 42 5.32 -1.97 0.83
N VAL A 43 4.30 -2.78 1.11
CA VAL A 43 4.20 -4.18 0.69
C VAL A 43 2.91 -4.36 -0.10
N ALA A 44 3.00 -4.81 -1.35
CA ALA A 44 1.82 -5.20 -2.11
C ALA A 44 1.37 -6.60 -1.69
N VAL A 45 0.07 -6.77 -1.44
CA VAL A 45 -0.54 -8.01 -0.95
C VAL A 45 -1.66 -8.45 -1.88
N PHE A 46 -1.60 -9.70 -2.33
CA PHE A 46 -2.64 -10.33 -3.12
C PHE A 46 -3.09 -11.62 -2.44
N HIS A 47 -4.38 -11.71 -2.08
CA HIS A 47 -4.97 -12.83 -1.34
C HIS A 47 -4.08 -13.28 -0.16
N GLU A 48 -3.75 -12.33 0.72
CA GLU A 48 -2.97 -12.55 1.95
C GLU A 48 -1.50 -12.95 1.71
N ARG A 49 -1.04 -12.92 0.46
CA ARG A 49 0.34 -13.20 0.10
C ARG A 49 1.07 -11.92 -0.27
N PRO A 50 2.20 -11.59 0.37
CA PRO A 50 3.04 -10.49 -0.07
C PRO A 50 3.64 -10.83 -1.44
N LEU A 51 3.54 -9.89 -2.38
CA LEU A 51 4.05 -10.05 -3.74
C LEU A 51 5.39 -9.34 -3.94
N ALA A 52 5.50 -8.11 -3.44
CA ALA A 52 6.66 -7.26 -3.59
C ALA A 52 6.68 -6.17 -2.51
N SER A 53 7.85 -5.59 -2.29
CA SER A 53 8.03 -4.48 -1.35
C SER A 53 8.96 -3.40 -1.87
N TRP A 54 8.75 -2.17 -1.41
CA TRP A 54 9.54 -0.99 -1.77
C TRP A 54 9.87 -0.15 -0.54
N GLU A 55 10.86 0.73 -0.69
CA GLU A 55 10.99 1.91 0.17
C GLU A 55 9.79 2.83 0.04
N ALA A 56 9.33 3.39 1.16
CA ALA A 56 8.40 4.50 1.15
C ALA A 56 9.20 5.81 1.27
N HIS A 57 9.17 6.63 0.22
CA HIS A 57 9.89 7.92 0.21
C HIS A 57 8.99 9.10 0.61
N GLY A 58 7.68 8.88 0.72
CA GLY A 58 6.72 9.88 1.16
C GLY A 58 5.30 9.50 0.78
N ALA A 59 4.34 10.35 1.14
CA ALA A 59 2.95 10.20 0.73
C ALA A 59 2.35 11.54 0.36
N TYR A 60 1.32 11.52 -0.47
CA TYR A 60 0.65 12.70 -1.02
C TYR A 60 -0.86 12.48 -1.14
N LEU A 61 -1.64 13.56 -1.21
CA LEU A 61 -3.06 13.49 -1.53
C LEU A 61 -3.22 13.46 -3.04
N THR A 62 -4.08 12.57 -3.54
CA THR A 62 -4.44 12.54 -4.95
C THR A 62 -5.67 13.40 -5.22
N ASP A 63 -5.94 13.69 -6.49
CA ASP A 63 -7.16 14.38 -6.92
C ASP A 63 -8.40 13.46 -6.87
N GLU A 64 -8.22 12.16 -6.62
CA GLU A 64 -9.32 11.20 -6.48
C GLU A 64 -9.95 11.37 -5.09
N VAL A 65 -11.19 11.88 -5.07
CA VAL A 65 -11.97 12.09 -3.85
C VAL A 65 -13.10 11.07 -3.79
N TYR A 66 -13.40 10.57 -2.60
CA TYR A 66 -14.51 9.64 -2.39
C TYR A 66 -15.27 10.03 -1.11
N SER A 67 -16.58 9.85 -1.15
CA SER A 67 -17.47 10.26 -0.05
C SER A 67 -17.48 9.22 1.07
N THR A 68 -17.28 9.68 2.29
CA THR A 68 -17.49 8.89 3.51
C THR A 68 -18.66 9.43 4.31
N THR A 69 -19.11 8.67 5.30
CA THR A 69 -20.08 9.17 6.31
C THR A 69 -19.60 10.42 7.04
N GLY A 70 -18.28 10.66 7.08
CA GLY A 70 -17.67 11.86 7.67
C GLY A 70 -17.31 12.95 6.66
N GLY A 71 -17.81 12.89 5.43
CA GLY A 71 -17.52 13.83 4.34
C GLY A 71 -16.56 13.29 3.30
N ASP A 72 -16.31 14.12 2.28
CA ASP A 72 -15.41 13.82 1.18
C ASP A 72 -13.96 13.79 1.65
N ARG A 73 -13.23 12.78 1.18
CA ARG A 73 -11.82 12.59 1.52
C ARG A 73 -11.04 12.25 0.27
N ALA A 74 -9.88 12.87 0.13
CA ALA A 74 -8.95 12.52 -0.94
C ALA A 74 -8.28 11.17 -0.65
N ARG A 75 -8.01 10.43 -1.71
CA ARG A 75 -7.17 9.23 -1.66
C ARG A 75 -5.72 9.61 -1.38
N VAL A 76 -5.02 8.71 -0.69
CA VAL A 76 -3.60 8.89 -0.40
C VAL A 76 -2.78 8.05 -1.38
N GLY A 77 -1.81 8.69 -2.02
CA GLY A 77 -0.76 8.05 -2.79
C GLY A 77 0.51 7.92 -1.94
N VAL A 78 1.35 6.92 -2.24
CA VAL A 78 2.67 6.73 -1.60
C VAL A 78 3.74 6.72 -2.67
N VAL A 79 4.76 7.56 -2.49
CA VAL A 79 5.93 7.60 -3.36
C VAL A 79 6.77 6.36 -3.08
N LEU A 80 6.78 5.44 -4.03
CA LEU A 80 7.56 4.20 -3.95
C LEU A 80 8.99 4.46 -4.43
N GLY A 81 9.97 4.08 -3.61
CA GLY A 81 11.38 4.08 -3.96
C GLY A 81 11.81 2.76 -4.62
N ASP A 82 13.06 2.37 -4.37
CA ASP A 82 13.60 1.13 -4.94
C ASP A 82 12.90 -0.12 -4.40
N PRO A 83 12.70 -1.15 -5.25
CA PRO A 83 12.25 -2.45 -4.80
C PRO A 83 13.25 -3.05 -3.81
N VAL A 84 12.73 -3.64 -2.73
CA VAL A 84 13.55 -4.33 -1.73
C VAL A 84 13.07 -5.75 -1.47
N PRO A 85 13.94 -6.64 -0.97
CA PRO A 85 13.56 -8.01 -0.66
C PRO A 85 12.42 -8.09 0.35
N LEU A 86 11.49 -9.01 0.12
CA LEU A 86 10.46 -9.37 1.10
C LEU A 86 11.14 -9.98 2.34
N ARG A 87 10.71 -9.52 3.52
CA ARG A 87 11.20 -10.05 4.78
C ARG A 87 10.30 -11.19 5.27
N PRO A 88 10.84 -12.19 6.01
CA PRO A 88 10.04 -13.28 6.57
C PRO A 88 8.86 -12.80 7.43
N GLU A 89 9.05 -11.70 8.17
CA GLU A 89 8.02 -11.07 9.00
C GLU A 89 6.81 -10.55 8.21
N TYR A 90 6.95 -10.31 6.90
CA TYR A 90 5.82 -9.89 6.07
C TYR A 90 4.87 -11.04 5.74
N PHE A 91 5.25 -12.30 5.97
CA PHE A 91 4.37 -13.43 5.68
C PHE A 91 3.29 -13.66 6.75
N THR A 92 3.34 -12.92 7.87
CA THR A 92 2.25 -12.83 8.85
C THR A 92 1.26 -11.69 8.52
N THR A 93 1.23 -11.27 7.25
CA THR A 93 0.38 -10.19 6.71
C THR A 93 -1.07 -10.34 7.20
N PRO A 94 -1.71 -9.26 7.66
CA PRO A 94 -3.11 -9.28 8.06
C PRO A 94 -4.02 -9.58 6.87
N ALA A 95 -5.15 -10.24 7.13
CA ALA A 95 -6.14 -10.56 6.11
C ALA A 95 -6.75 -9.28 5.48
N LEU A 96 -6.14 -8.79 4.39
CA LEU A 96 -6.56 -7.60 3.68
C LEU A 96 -7.48 -7.98 2.51
N ARG A 97 -8.79 -7.98 2.76
CA ARG A 97 -9.80 -8.16 1.70
C ARG A 97 -9.79 -6.99 0.70
N ARG A 98 -9.65 -5.76 1.23
CA ARG A 98 -9.51 -4.52 0.48
C ARG A 98 -8.72 -3.52 1.30
N GLY A 99 -8.03 -2.64 0.60
CA GLY A 99 -7.43 -1.46 1.19
C GLY A 99 -6.04 -1.67 1.81
N VAL A 100 -5.80 -1.13 3.01
CA VAL A 100 -4.46 -1.11 3.62
C VAL A 100 -4.45 -1.40 5.11
N ALA A 101 -3.31 -1.86 5.61
CA ALA A 101 -2.99 -1.93 7.04
C ALA A 101 -1.57 -1.41 7.28
N VAL A 102 -1.35 -0.82 8.46
CA VAL A 102 -0.01 -0.44 8.92
C VAL A 102 0.34 -1.32 10.11
N ILE A 103 1.50 -1.95 10.04
CA ILE A 103 2.06 -2.76 11.13
C ILE A 103 3.41 -2.21 11.52
N GLU A 104 3.68 -2.22 12.82
CA GLU A 104 4.98 -1.91 13.38
C GLU A 104 5.68 -3.23 13.72
N PHE A 105 6.89 -3.40 13.17
CA PHE A 105 7.82 -4.49 13.47
C PHE A 105 9.01 -3.97 14.27
#